data_AF-A0A8S0FIL1-F1
#
_entry.id   AF-A0A8S0FIL1-F1
#
_cell.length_a   1.000
_cell.length_b   1.000
_cell.length_c   1.000
_cell.angle_alpha   90.00
_cell.angle_beta   90.00
_cell.angle_gamma   90.00
#
_symmetry.space_group_name_H-M   'P 1'
#
loop_
_entity.id
_entity.type
_entity.pdbx_description
1 polymer ?
#
loop_
_entity_poly.entity_id
_entity_poly.type
_entity_poly.pdbx_seq_one_letter_code
_entity_poly.pdbx_strand_id
1 'polypeptide(L)'
;MAFGVSAQAIGDRSVALGASSVATGGRSMALGRYAKTNGFTSLAIGDTALADGEKTIALGNTAQAYEIMSIALGDHANASKEYSMALGASSVASAANAIAVGRDSAANGTDSLALGRLSLASAANAIAMGAERAKLLKMRRRLALTRMRSGSPAWRWETTPALVKPTPSL
;
A
#
# COMPACT_ATOMS: atom_id res chain seq x y z
N MET A 1 15.71 8.89 27.27
CA MET A 1 16.92 9.45 26.62
C MET A 1 16.51 10.17 25.35
N ALA A 2 16.86 11.44 25.18
CA ALA A 2 16.55 12.21 23.98
C ALA A 2 17.83 12.73 23.33
N PHE A 3 17.99 12.56 22.02
CA PHE A 3 19.16 13.02 21.27
C PHE A 3 18.75 13.66 19.93
N GLY A 4 18.97 14.97 19.79
CA GLY A 4 18.57 15.76 18.62
C GLY A 4 17.89 17.08 19.02
N VAL A 5 17.87 18.05 18.11
CA VAL A 5 17.19 19.35 18.34
C VAL A 5 15.71 19.08 18.58
N SER A 6 15.18 19.55 19.71
CA SER A 6 13.78 19.38 20.11
C SER A 6 13.31 17.92 20.25
N ALA A 7 14.23 16.96 20.37
CA ALA A 7 13.88 15.56 20.67
C ALA A 7 13.31 15.44 22.09
N GLN A 8 12.26 14.63 22.26
CA GLN A 8 11.54 14.47 23.54
C GLN A 8 11.35 12.99 23.86
N ALA A 9 11.94 12.54 24.95
CA ALA A 9 11.71 11.21 25.51
C ALA A 9 10.94 11.37 26.83
N ILE A 10 9.61 11.34 26.75
CA ILE A 10 8.68 11.65 27.85
C ILE A 10 8.34 10.39 28.65
N GLY A 11 8.15 9.25 27.97
CA GLY A 11 7.80 8.00 28.64
C GLY A 11 8.90 7.43 29.53
N ASP A 12 8.52 6.68 30.57
CA ASP A 12 9.47 5.96 31.41
C ASP A 12 10.35 5.03 30.57
N ARG A 13 11.67 5.09 30.72
CA ARG A 13 12.64 4.31 29.93
C ARG A 13 12.48 4.47 28.40
N SER A 14 11.96 5.60 27.92
CA SER A 14 11.82 5.83 26.47
C SER A 14 13.10 6.38 25.83
N VAL A 15 13.22 6.22 24.51
CA VAL A 15 14.32 6.76 23.69
C VAL A 15 13.77 7.55 22.52
N ALA A 16 14.25 8.78 22.33
CA ALA A 16 13.95 9.62 21.18
C ALA A 16 15.27 10.04 20.52
N LEU A 17 15.47 9.71 19.24
CA LEU A 17 16.68 10.03 18.49
C LEU A 17 16.30 10.65 17.15
N GLY A 18 16.74 11.89 16.90
CA GLY A 18 16.42 12.64 15.69
C GLY A 18 15.75 13.98 16.00
N ALA A 19 15.88 14.95 15.10
CA ALA A 19 15.30 16.27 15.29
C ALA A 19 13.77 16.19 15.41
N SER A 20 13.21 16.79 16.46
CA SER A 20 11.78 16.78 16.78
C SER A 20 11.16 15.38 16.91
N SER A 21 11.98 14.36 17.22
CA SER A 21 11.47 13.02 17.57
C SER A 21 10.77 13.05 18.92
N VAL A 22 9.71 12.27 19.10
CA VAL A 22 8.90 12.24 20.33
C VAL A 22 8.55 10.82 20.73
N ALA A 23 8.99 10.38 21.91
CA ALA A 23 8.68 9.08 22.51
C ALA A 23 7.90 9.27 23.82
N THR A 24 6.56 9.26 23.74
CA THR A 24 5.68 9.47 24.91
C THR A 24 5.31 8.17 25.63
N GLY A 25 5.30 7.03 24.94
CA GLY A 25 5.00 5.74 25.57
C GLY A 25 6.11 5.26 26.50
N GLY A 26 5.75 4.57 27.58
CA GLY A 26 6.76 3.89 28.43
C GLY A 26 7.47 2.79 27.65
N ARG A 27 8.80 2.64 27.82
CA ARG A 27 9.67 1.70 27.09
C ARG A 27 9.58 1.84 25.56
N SER A 28 9.19 3.02 25.08
CA SER A 28 9.05 3.28 23.65
C SER A 28 10.34 3.79 23.02
N MET A 29 10.47 3.65 21.71
CA MET A 29 11.62 4.15 20.96
C MET A 29 11.17 4.86 19.68
N ALA A 30 11.51 6.15 19.53
CA ALA A 30 11.26 6.95 18.34
C ALA A 30 12.59 7.36 17.70
N LEU A 31 12.92 6.82 16.53
CA LEU A 31 14.21 6.99 15.86
C LEU A 31 14.01 7.59 14.45
N GLY A 32 14.25 8.89 14.28
CA GLY A 32 14.12 9.60 13.00
C GLY A 32 13.66 11.04 13.20
N ARG A 33 13.85 11.89 12.20
CA ARG A 33 13.32 13.26 12.23
C ARG A 33 11.78 13.18 12.24
N TYR A 34 11.15 13.86 13.19
CA TYR A 34 9.69 13.79 13.43
C TYR A 34 9.12 12.39 13.71
N ALA A 35 9.95 11.39 14.02
CA ALA A 35 9.44 10.08 14.45
C ALA A 35 8.65 10.23 15.75
N LYS A 36 7.49 9.59 15.85
CA LYS A 36 6.61 9.67 17.01
C LYS A 36 6.21 8.26 17.49
N THR A 37 6.38 8.02 18.78
CA THR A 37 5.94 6.77 19.41
C THR A 37 5.13 7.09 20.65
N ASN A 38 3.84 6.79 20.60
CA ASN A 38 2.92 7.04 21.72
C ASN A 38 2.59 5.77 22.50
N GLY A 39 2.63 4.61 21.85
CA GLY A 39 2.33 3.34 22.49
C GLY A 39 3.37 2.87 23.50
N PHE A 40 2.88 2.19 24.54
CA PHE A 40 3.73 1.49 25.50
C PHE A 40 4.46 0.32 24.84
N THR A 41 5.77 0.19 25.05
CA THR A 41 6.63 -0.84 24.46
C THR A 41 6.55 -0.86 22.92
N SER A 42 6.45 0.32 22.30
CA SER A 42 6.34 0.47 20.85
C SER A 42 7.62 1.05 20.22
N LEU A 43 7.76 0.91 18.91
CA LEU A 43 8.94 1.32 18.15
C LEU A 43 8.54 2.06 16.87
N ALA A 44 9.01 3.29 16.67
CA ALA A 44 8.97 4.00 15.40
C ALA A 44 10.40 4.25 14.90
N ILE A 45 10.72 3.82 13.67
CA ILE A 45 11.99 4.11 13.01
C ILE A 45 11.73 4.67 11.61
N GLY A 46 12.21 5.88 11.34
CA GLY A 46 12.07 6.54 10.06
C GLY A 46 11.62 7.99 10.19
N ASP A 47 11.79 8.75 9.12
CA ASP A 47 11.33 10.12 9.08
C ASP A 47 9.80 10.16 9.10
N THR A 48 9.22 10.87 10.08
CA THR A 48 7.77 10.98 10.28
C THR A 48 7.07 9.63 10.53
N ALA A 49 7.80 8.58 10.96
CA ALA A 49 7.22 7.30 11.35
C ALA A 49 6.35 7.46 12.61
N LEU A 50 5.22 6.77 12.68
CA LEU A 50 4.25 6.83 13.77
C LEU A 50 3.92 5.43 14.31
N ALA A 51 4.20 5.21 15.59
CA ALA A 51 3.77 4.02 16.33
C ALA A 51 2.86 4.47 17.48
N ASP A 52 1.55 4.51 17.22
CA ASP A 52 0.54 5.12 18.09
C ASP A 52 -0.02 4.13 19.12
N GLY A 53 -0.31 2.90 18.69
CA GLY A 53 -0.85 1.84 19.54
C GLY A 53 0.20 1.15 20.40
N GLU A 54 -0.23 0.42 21.44
CA GLU A 54 0.68 -0.35 22.31
C GLU A 54 1.30 -1.55 21.59
N LYS A 55 2.57 -1.84 21.91
CA LYS A 55 3.34 -2.97 21.33
C LYS A 55 3.39 -2.91 19.80
N THR A 56 3.42 -1.71 19.22
CA THR A 56 3.44 -1.50 17.77
C THR A 56 4.84 -1.34 17.23
N ILE A 57 5.00 -1.62 15.95
CA ILE A 57 6.26 -1.40 15.22
C ILE A 57 5.93 -0.65 13.93
N ALA A 58 6.47 0.56 13.77
CA ALA A 58 6.45 1.33 12.54
C ALA A 58 7.88 1.54 12.04
N LEU A 59 8.24 0.97 10.90
CA LEU A 59 9.58 1.05 10.34
C LEU A 59 9.50 1.48 8.87
N GLY A 60 9.99 2.68 8.57
CA GLY A 60 9.96 3.28 7.23
C GLY A 60 9.70 4.78 7.31
N ASN A 61 10.03 5.52 6.24
CA ASN A 61 9.57 6.90 6.12
C ASN A 61 8.04 6.90 6.07
N THR A 62 7.40 7.72 6.91
CA THR A 62 5.95 7.84 7.06
C THR A 62 5.19 6.53 7.33
N ALA A 63 5.86 5.49 7.84
CA ALA A 63 5.20 4.25 8.26
C ALA A 63 4.28 4.51 9.47
N GLN A 64 3.08 3.93 9.49
CA GLN A 64 2.07 4.18 10.51
C GLN A 64 1.49 2.88 11.07
N ALA A 65 1.65 2.66 12.37
CA ALA A 65 1.03 1.57 13.12
C ALA A 65 0.13 2.19 14.22
N TYR A 66 -1.19 2.09 14.05
CA TYR A 66 -2.15 2.87 14.84
C TYR A 66 -2.67 2.16 16.09
N GLU A 67 -2.96 0.87 15.99
CA GLU A 67 -3.67 0.13 17.03
C GLU A 67 -2.79 -0.94 17.68
N ILE A 68 -3.26 -1.54 18.78
CA ILE A 68 -2.48 -2.52 19.55
C ILE A 68 -1.92 -3.66 18.69
N MET A 69 -0.64 -3.97 18.91
CA MET A 69 0.10 -5.04 18.21
C MET A 69 0.08 -4.93 16.67
N SER A 70 -0.17 -3.74 16.11
CA SER A 70 -0.03 -3.48 14.68
C SER A 70 1.43 -3.30 14.25
N ILE A 71 1.75 -3.74 13.04
CA ILE A 71 3.12 -3.70 12.47
C ILE A 71 3.06 -3.07 11.08
N ALA A 72 3.71 -1.93 10.89
CA ALA A 72 3.88 -1.28 9.59
C ALA A 72 5.37 -1.25 9.22
N LEU A 73 5.76 -1.97 8.17
CA LEU A 73 7.12 -2.08 7.68
C LEU A 73 7.20 -1.68 6.21
N GLY A 74 7.72 -0.49 5.93
CA GLY A 74 7.90 0.04 4.59
C GLY A 74 7.65 1.55 4.53
N ASP A 75 8.17 2.18 3.48
CA ASP A 75 7.85 3.57 3.14
C ASP A 75 6.33 3.72 2.93
N HIS A 76 5.66 4.62 3.66
CA HIS A 76 4.20 4.79 3.63
C HIS A 76 3.38 3.52 3.99
N ALA A 77 3.96 2.53 4.68
CA ALA A 77 3.19 1.36 5.14
C ALA A 77 2.17 1.78 6.21
N ASN A 78 0.96 1.24 6.17
CA ASN A 78 -0.13 1.60 7.10
C ASN A 78 -0.83 0.36 7.66
N ALA A 79 -0.65 0.14 8.96
CA ALA A 79 -1.36 -0.87 9.75
C ALA A 79 -2.37 -0.16 10.68
N SER A 80 -3.63 -0.11 10.26
CA SER A 80 -4.64 0.77 10.86
C SER A 80 -5.47 0.13 11.98
N LYS A 81 -5.34 -1.17 12.22
CA LYS A 81 -6.19 -1.93 13.15
C LYS A 81 -5.40 -2.89 14.01
N GLU A 82 -6.05 -3.35 15.07
CA GLU A 82 -5.45 -4.29 16.02
C GLU A 82 -4.93 -5.54 15.31
N TYR A 83 -3.75 -5.99 15.70
CA TYR A 83 -3.06 -7.15 15.11
C TYR A 83 -2.84 -7.06 13.59
N SER A 84 -3.02 -5.90 12.97
CA SER A 84 -2.86 -5.75 11.52
C SER A 84 -1.38 -5.60 11.15
N MET A 85 -0.99 -6.16 10.01
CA MET A 85 0.40 -6.18 9.56
C MET A 85 0.50 -5.69 8.12
N ALA A 86 1.15 -4.54 7.89
CA ALA A 86 1.42 -3.98 6.57
C ALA A 86 2.93 -4.06 6.28
N LEU A 87 3.33 -4.96 5.40
CA LEU A 87 4.73 -5.29 5.08
C LEU A 87 5.03 -4.97 3.61
N GLY A 88 5.51 -3.77 3.33
CA GLY A 88 5.90 -3.29 2.00
C GLY A 88 5.63 -1.81 1.83
N ALA A 89 6.30 -1.17 0.88
CA ALA A 89 6.07 0.24 0.58
C ALA A 89 4.60 0.46 0.14
N SER A 90 3.92 1.44 0.72
CA SER A 90 2.50 1.75 0.49
C SER A 90 1.55 0.57 0.73
N SER A 91 1.96 -0.44 1.52
CA SER A 91 1.06 -1.54 1.91
C SER A 91 0.05 -1.05 2.95
N VAL A 92 -1.17 -1.58 2.89
CA VAL A 92 -2.28 -1.15 3.75
C VAL A 92 -2.97 -2.37 4.35
N ALA A 93 -2.91 -2.49 5.68
CA ALA A 93 -3.68 -3.46 6.46
C ALA A 93 -4.73 -2.70 7.29
N SER A 94 -5.90 -2.49 6.70
CA SER A 94 -6.93 -1.56 7.21
C SER A 94 -7.99 -2.21 8.12
N ALA A 95 -7.98 -3.53 8.26
CA ALA A 95 -8.90 -4.29 9.09
C ALA A 95 -8.17 -5.09 10.18
N ALA A 96 -8.91 -5.50 11.22
CA ALA A 96 -8.35 -6.28 12.34
C ALA A 96 -7.84 -7.65 11.85
N ASN A 97 -6.72 -8.10 12.40
CA ASN A 97 -5.99 -9.31 11.97
C ASN A 97 -5.62 -9.36 10.48
N ALA A 98 -5.74 -8.24 9.75
CA ALA A 98 -5.46 -8.20 8.34
C ALA A 98 -3.95 -8.15 8.09
N ILE A 99 -3.47 -8.90 7.10
CA ILE A 99 -2.05 -8.97 6.74
C ILE A 99 -1.90 -8.59 5.27
N ALA A 100 -1.20 -7.48 5.00
CA ALA A 100 -0.85 -7.02 3.67
C ALA A 100 0.66 -7.15 3.46
N VAL A 101 1.09 -7.97 2.51
CA VAL A 101 2.50 -8.22 2.20
C VAL A 101 2.78 -7.89 0.74
N GLY A 102 3.64 -6.91 0.49
CA GLY A 102 4.05 -6.48 -0.84
C GLY A 102 3.72 -5.01 -1.09
N ARG A 103 4.46 -4.41 -2.02
CA ARG A 103 4.26 -3.00 -2.40
C ARG A 103 2.86 -2.76 -2.92
N ASP A 104 2.18 -1.73 -2.44
CA ASP A 104 0.79 -1.40 -2.78
C ASP A 104 -0.24 -2.52 -2.52
N SER A 105 0.07 -3.48 -1.63
CA SER A 105 -0.90 -4.51 -1.21
C SER A 105 -1.94 -3.92 -0.27
N ALA A 106 -3.17 -4.43 -0.31
CA ALA A 106 -4.28 -3.94 0.50
C ALA A 106 -5.09 -5.11 1.09
N ALA A 107 -5.03 -5.27 2.41
CA ALA A 107 -5.85 -6.20 3.17
C ALA A 107 -6.92 -5.39 3.93
N ASN A 108 -8.14 -5.38 3.38
CA ASN A 108 -9.26 -4.55 3.85
C ASN A 108 -10.36 -5.37 4.54
N GLY A 109 -10.31 -6.70 4.47
CA GLY A 109 -11.22 -7.57 5.22
C GLY A 109 -10.65 -7.95 6.58
N THR A 110 -11.51 -8.15 7.57
CA THR A 110 -11.11 -8.77 8.85
C THR A 110 -10.54 -10.17 8.58
N ASP A 111 -9.46 -10.53 9.26
CA ASP A 111 -8.78 -11.83 9.07
C ASP A 111 -8.34 -12.09 7.61
N SER A 112 -8.12 -11.03 6.83
CA SER A 112 -7.74 -11.16 5.42
C SER A 112 -6.23 -11.16 5.21
N LEU A 113 -5.79 -11.83 4.14
CA LEU A 113 -4.39 -11.88 3.72
C LEU A 113 -4.27 -11.40 2.27
N ALA A 114 -3.57 -10.29 2.06
CA ALA A 114 -3.19 -9.80 0.74
C ALA A 114 -1.68 -10.02 0.54
N LEU A 115 -1.29 -10.99 -0.27
CA LEU A 115 0.11 -11.39 -0.50
C LEU A 115 0.51 -11.16 -1.95
N GLY A 116 1.31 -10.12 -2.20
CA GLY A 116 1.84 -9.76 -3.51
C GLY A 116 1.65 -8.28 -3.82
N ARG A 117 2.47 -7.77 -4.75
CA ARG A 117 2.39 -6.38 -5.19
C ARG A 117 1.02 -6.07 -5.81
N LEU A 118 0.31 -5.05 -5.34
CA LEU A 118 -1.06 -4.71 -5.78
C LEU A 118 -2.13 -5.78 -5.47
N SER A 119 -1.84 -6.73 -4.58
CA SER A 119 -2.87 -7.68 -4.11
C SER A 119 -3.96 -6.95 -3.33
N LEU A 120 -5.21 -7.40 -3.45
CA LEU A 120 -6.36 -6.80 -2.76
C LEU A 120 -7.25 -7.89 -2.15
N ALA A 121 -7.24 -8.00 -0.82
CA ALA A 121 -8.14 -8.86 -0.07
C ALA A 121 -9.24 -8.00 0.58
N SER A 122 -10.37 -7.82 -0.12
CA SER A 122 -11.44 -6.91 0.31
C SER A 122 -12.54 -7.53 1.18
N ALA A 123 -12.64 -8.85 1.23
CA ALA A 123 -13.67 -9.55 2.00
C ALA A 123 -13.08 -10.15 3.29
N ALA A 124 -13.93 -10.34 4.31
CA ALA A 124 -13.52 -11.02 5.54
C ALA A 124 -13.05 -12.46 5.24
N ASN A 125 -12.00 -12.91 5.94
CA ASN A 125 -11.34 -14.21 5.71
C ASN A 125 -10.81 -14.42 4.28
N ALA A 126 -10.73 -13.37 3.45
CA ALA A 126 -10.27 -13.51 2.09
C ALA A 126 -8.75 -13.62 2.02
N ILE A 127 -8.27 -14.51 1.15
CA ILE A 127 -6.86 -14.62 0.80
C ILE A 127 -6.72 -14.20 -0.67
N ALA A 128 -5.98 -13.13 -0.91
CA ALA A 128 -5.60 -12.67 -2.25
C ALA A 128 -4.10 -12.88 -2.42
N MET A 129 -3.69 -13.73 -3.37
CA MET A 129 -2.28 -13.98 -3.66
C MET A 129 -1.94 -13.60 -5.10
N GLY A 130 -0.82 -12.91 -5.28
CA GLY A 130 -0.28 -12.53 -6.59
C GLY A 130 -0.44 -11.05 -6.93
N ALA A 131 0.18 -10.66 -8.05
CA ALA A 131 0.12 -9.29 -8.51
C ALA A 131 -1.20 -8.98 -9.24
N GLU A 132 -2.21 -8.54 -8.50
CA GLU A 132 -3.51 -8.24 -9.09
C GLU A 132 -3.52 -6.85 -9.73
N ARG A 133 -3.42 -6.83 -11.06
CA ARG A 133 -4.20 -5.88 -11.88
C ARG A 133 -5.42 -6.59 -12.47
N ALA A 134 -6.08 -7.53 -11.76
CA ALA A 134 -7.11 -8.33 -12.41
C ALA A 134 -8.39 -7.55 -12.74
N LYS A 135 -8.64 -6.38 -12.13
CA LYS A 135 -9.68 -5.48 -12.68
C LYS A 135 -9.34 -5.07 -14.12
N LEU A 136 -8.09 -4.69 -14.42
CA LEU A 136 -7.72 -4.24 -15.75
C LEU A 136 -7.57 -5.40 -16.76
N LEU A 137 -7.08 -6.56 -16.34
CA LEU A 137 -6.95 -7.72 -17.23
C LEU A 137 -8.32 -8.37 -17.53
N LYS A 138 -9.21 -8.45 -16.53
CA LYS A 138 -10.61 -8.89 -16.75
C LYS A 138 -11.36 -7.88 -17.62
N MET A 139 -11.14 -6.57 -17.43
CA MET A 139 -11.76 -5.52 -18.25
C MET A 139 -11.20 -5.51 -19.69
N ARG A 140 -9.89 -5.71 -19.88
CA ARG A 140 -9.27 -5.88 -21.21
C ARG A 140 -9.75 -7.15 -21.91
N ARG A 141 -9.87 -8.27 -21.19
CA ARG A 141 -10.45 -9.52 -21.74
C ARG A 141 -11.92 -9.34 -22.09
N ARG A 142 -12.71 -8.65 -21.26
CA ARG A 142 -14.13 -8.37 -21.52
C ARG A 142 -14.32 -7.42 -22.70
N LEU A 143 -13.52 -6.35 -22.82
CA LEU A 143 -13.50 -5.45 -23.98
C LEU A 143 -13.06 -6.17 -25.26
N ALA A 144 -12.06 -7.07 -25.19
CA ALA A 144 -11.64 -7.89 -26.32
C ALA A 144 -12.75 -8.87 -26.74
N LEU A 145 -13.41 -9.54 -25.79
CA LEU A 145 -14.55 -10.42 -26.05
C LEU A 145 -15.76 -9.67 -26.61
N THR A 146 -16.05 -8.46 -26.13
CA THR A 146 -17.11 -7.61 -26.69
C THR A 146 -16.78 -7.17 -28.11
N ARG A 147 -15.51 -6.83 -28.41
CA ARG A 147 -15.05 -6.52 -29.78
C ARG A 147 -15.08 -7.74 -30.72
N MET A 148 -14.80 -8.93 -30.20
CA MET A 148 -14.95 -10.18 -30.95
C MET A 148 -16.42 -10.52 -31.24
N ARG A 149 -17.31 -10.28 -30.27
CA ARG A 149 -18.76 -10.51 -30.41
C ARG A 149 -19.46 -9.45 -31.28
N SER A 150 -18.91 -8.24 -31.40
CA SER A 150 -19.42 -7.19 -32.29
C SER A 150 -18.98 -7.34 -33.76
N GLY A 151 -18.23 -8.40 -34.11
CA GLY A 151 -18.05 -8.85 -35.48
C GLY A 151 -17.35 -7.86 -36.42
N SER A 152 -16.55 -6.91 -35.91
CA SER A 152 -15.85 -5.92 -36.74
C SER A 152 -14.38 -6.35 -36.93
N PRO A 153 -13.99 -6.98 -38.05
CA PRO A 153 -12.62 -7.40 -38.25
C PRO A 153 -11.73 -6.17 -38.53
N ALA A 154 -10.62 -6.06 -37.81
CA ALA A 154 -9.70 -4.92 -37.86
C ALA A 154 -8.89 -4.78 -39.17
N TRP A 155 -9.18 -5.58 -40.20
CA TRP A 155 -8.41 -5.62 -41.46
C TRP A 155 -9.14 -5.04 -42.67
N ARG A 156 -10.40 -4.58 -42.52
CA ARG A 156 -11.16 -3.99 -43.63
C ARG A 156 -10.88 -2.49 -43.76
N TRP A 157 -9.67 -2.14 -44.17
CA TRP A 157 -9.39 -0.79 -44.69
C TRP A 157 -9.82 -0.74 -46.17
N GLU A 158 -10.24 0.45 -46.58
CA GLU A 158 -10.88 0.79 -47.84
C GLU A 158 -10.05 0.38 -49.07
N THR A 159 -10.64 -0.40 -49.96
CA THR A 159 -10.19 -0.50 -51.36
C THR A 159 -11.37 -0.23 -52.28
N THR A 160 -11.63 1.04 -52.53
CA THR A 160 -12.41 1.47 -53.70
C THR A 160 -11.41 1.71 -54.83
N PRO A 161 -11.28 0.81 -55.83
CA PRO A 161 -10.46 1.13 -57.00
C PRO A 161 -11.20 2.17 -57.84
N ALA A 162 -10.63 3.37 -57.94
CA ALA A 162 -11.07 4.36 -58.93
C ALA A 162 -10.87 3.77 -60.33
N LEU A 163 -11.98 3.55 -61.03
CA LEU A 163 -12.05 3.15 -62.42
C LEU A 163 -11.28 4.17 -63.29
N VAL A 164 -10.10 3.78 -63.76
CA VAL A 164 -9.49 4.38 -64.95
C VAL A 164 -10.40 4.03 -66.13
N LYS A 165 -10.97 5.04 -66.79
CA LYS A 165 -11.53 4.89 -68.14
C LYS A 165 -10.68 5.69 -69.13
N PRO A 166 -10.46 5.14 -70.34
CA PRO A 166 -9.44 5.59 -71.28
C PRO A 166 -9.89 6.82 -72.08
N THR A 167 -8.92 7.62 -72.54
CA THR A 167 -9.07 8.61 -73.62
C THR A 167 -9.37 7.91 -74.96
N PRO A 168 -10.05 8.59 -75.89
CA PRO A 168 -9.29 9.08 -77.06
C PRO A 168 -9.74 10.45 -77.63
N SER A 169 -8.73 11.19 -78.07
CA SER A 169 -8.62 12.19 -79.16
C SER A 169 -9.88 12.87 -79.75
N LEU A 170 -9.85 14.20 -79.79
CA LEU A 170 -9.60 15.01 -81.00
C LEU A 170 -8.92 16.32 -80.62
#